data_AF-A0A3M7PQP8-F1
#
_entry.id   AF-A0A3M7PQP8-F1
#
_cell.length_a   1.000
_cell.length_b   1.000
_cell.length_c   1.000
_cell.angle_alpha   90.00
_cell.angle_beta   90.00
_cell.angle_gamma   90.00
#
_symmetry.space_group_name_H-M   'P 1'
#
loop_
_entity.id
_entity.type
_entity.pdbx_description
1 polymer ?
#
loop_
_entity_poly.entity_id
_entity_poly.type
_entity_poly.pdbx_seq_one_letter_code
_entity_poly.pdbx_strand_id
1 'polypeptide(L)'
;MINDLMLDAINEIEFFVNEKKEKLFGGKNVFLVGDLFQLPTVSTVQRPVKKMSESNLFLNDFKPFLLETYVRQTGDIVFQRALNNCRIGKLKEEDISLFKQRVCGEGHSITEECTQLSNTTNLCSLHLLRKQKIGHINKKKAIESRPKFFNSLDVDSIGHRLSNFYSDLIDKIPGSLERMLEIYPDNP
;
A
#
# COMPACT_ATOMS: atom_id res chain seq x y z
N MET A 1 1.92 2.91 0.30
CA MET A 1 2.63 3.94 -0.48
C MET A 1 2.01 5.28 -0.22
N ILE A 2 2.82 6.19 0.29
CA ILE A 2 2.42 7.55 0.66
C ILE A 2 2.73 8.44 -0.56
N ASN A 3 1.80 9.32 -0.94
CA ASN A 3 2.07 10.38 -1.94
C ASN A 3 2.55 11.65 -1.24
N ASP A 4 2.89 12.66 -2.04
CA ASP A 4 3.27 13.98 -1.56
C ASP A 4 2.23 14.59 -0.61
N LEU A 5 0.96 14.63 -1.02
CA LEU A 5 -0.11 15.27 -0.24
C LEU A 5 -0.34 14.59 1.12
N MET A 6 -0.20 13.27 1.18
CA MET A 6 -0.37 12.51 2.42
C MET A 6 0.71 12.84 3.45
N LEU A 7 1.96 13.06 3.02
CA LEU A 7 3.04 13.40 3.94
C LEU A 7 2.81 14.80 4.53
N ASP A 8 2.41 15.74 3.68
CA ASP A 8 2.09 17.12 4.10
C ASP A 8 0.88 17.15 5.04
N ALA A 9 -0.18 16.39 4.72
CA ALA A 9 -1.36 16.28 5.56
C ALA A 9 -1.04 15.69 6.95
N ILE A 10 -0.17 14.67 7.03
CA ILE A 10 0.28 14.12 8.31
C ILE A 10 1.02 15.19 9.11
N ASN A 11 1.91 15.95 8.48
CA ASN A 11 2.64 17.03 9.13
C ASN A 11 1.70 18.12 9.66
N GLU A 12 0.70 18.55 8.87
CA GLU A 12 -0.30 19.53 9.29
C GLU A 12 -1.14 19.03 10.46
N ILE A 13 -1.66 17.80 10.40
CA ILE A 13 -2.44 17.19 11.49
C ILE A 13 -1.63 17.18 12.79
N GLU A 14 -0.35 16.80 12.71
CA GLU A 14 0.52 16.77 13.89
C GLU A 14 0.82 18.17 14.43
N PHE A 15 0.87 19.22 13.59
CA PHE A 15 0.94 20.60 14.06
C PHE A 15 -0.28 20.98 14.90
N PHE A 16 -1.48 20.65 14.42
CA PHE A 16 -2.73 20.96 15.11
C PHE A 16 -2.87 20.18 16.41
N VAL A 17 -2.58 18.88 16.41
CA VAL A 17 -2.75 18.01 17.58
C VAL A 17 -1.76 18.35 18.69
N ASN A 18 -0.52 18.73 18.35
CA ASN A 18 0.52 18.99 19.36
C ASN A 18 0.73 20.49 19.66
N GLU A 19 -0.05 21.38 19.03
CA GLU A 19 0.04 22.84 19.17
C GLU A 19 1.46 23.41 18.95
N LYS A 20 2.23 22.81 18.04
CA LYS A 20 3.63 23.17 17.74
C LYS A 20 3.83 23.36 16.23
N LYS A 21 3.30 24.47 15.71
CA LYS A 21 3.30 24.77 14.26
C LYS A 21 4.70 25.04 13.69
N GLU A 22 5.63 25.41 14.56
CA GLU A 22 7.03 25.71 14.20
C GLU A 22 7.94 24.48 14.16
N LYS A 23 7.46 23.31 14.59
CA LYS A 23 8.25 22.07 14.62
C LYS A 23 7.64 21.01 13.74
N LEU A 24 8.40 20.54 12.75
CA LEU A 24 8.02 19.42 11.87
C LEU A 24 7.36 18.27 12.64
N PHE A 25 6.23 17.80 12.11
CA PHE A 25 5.39 16.75 12.70
C PHE A 25 5.07 16.98 14.18
N GLY A 26 4.81 18.23 14.58
CA GLY A 26 4.51 18.59 15.98
C GLY A 26 5.68 18.35 16.95
N GLY A 27 6.91 18.28 16.43
CA GLY A 27 8.11 17.95 17.19
C GLY A 27 8.36 16.46 17.41
N LYS A 28 7.66 15.58 16.68
CA LYS A 28 7.93 14.13 16.71
C LYS A 28 9.15 13.78 15.85
N ASN A 29 9.92 12.80 16.31
CA ASN A 29 10.95 12.18 15.47
C ASN A 29 10.28 11.20 14.50
N VAL A 30 10.40 11.46 13.20
CA VAL A 30 9.77 10.64 12.15
C VAL A 30 10.83 9.90 11.36
N PHE A 31 10.62 8.60 11.19
CA PHE A 31 11.45 7.73 10.35
C PHE A 31 10.59 7.20 9.19
N LEU A 32 11.07 7.39 7.97
CA LEU A 32 10.45 6.83 6.77
C LEU A 32 11.28 5.64 6.29
N VAL A 33 10.63 4.47 6.18
CA VAL A 33 11.27 3.23 5.74
C VAL A 33 10.51 2.69 4.54
N GLY A 34 11.22 2.45 3.44
CA GLY A 34 10.63 1.92 2.23
C GLY A 34 11.61 1.85 1.06
N ASP A 35 11.10 1.41 -0.09
CA ASP A 35 11.84 1.36 -1.34
C ASP A 35 11.00 1.99 -2.46
N LEU A 36 11.47 3.13 -2.96
CA LEU A 36 10.79 3.91 -3.99
C LEU A 36 10.72 3.18 -5.36
N PHE A 37 11.50 2.12 -5.54
CA PHE A 37 11.53 1.34 -6.78
C PHE A 37 10.53 0.17 -6.81
N GLN A 38 9.83 -0.13 -5.71
CA GLN A 38 8.95 -1.31 -5.64
C GLN A 38 7.58 -1.05 -6.28
N LEU A 39 6.74 -0.30 -5.58
CA LEU A 39 5.44 0.11 -6.10
C LEU A 39 5.43 1.63 -6.21
N PRO A 40 4.66 2.24 -7.14
CA PRO A 40 4.35 3.66 -7.20
C PRO A 40 2.99 3.98 -6.53
N THR A 41 2.80 5.21 -6.01
CA THR A 41 1.55 5.55 -5.31
C THR A 41 0.42 5.51 -6.34
N VAL A 42 -0.74 4.98 -5.94
CA VAL A 42 -1.89 4.93 -6.84
C VAL A 42 -2.37 6.35 -7.10
N SER A 43 -2.37 6.73 -8.37
CA SER A 43 -2.80 8.03 -8.87
C SER A 43 -3.85 7.79 -9.94
N THR A 44 -4.95 8.54 -9.89
CA THR A 44 -6.05 8.44 -10.88
C THR A 44 -6.23 9.77 -11.58
N VAL A 45 -6.91 9.77 -12.73
CA VAL A 45 -7.22 11.01 -13.46
C VAL A 45 -8.06 11.96 -12.59
N GLN A 46 -8.97 11.42 -11.79
CA GLN A 46 -9.84 12.19 -10.89
C GLN A 46 -9.11 12.67 -9.64
N ARG A 47 -8.04 11.99 -9.22
CA ARG A 47 -7.24 12.33 -8.04
C ARG A 47 -5.75 12.16 -8.38
N PRO A 48 -5.20 13.09 -9.17
CA PRO A 48 -3.80 13.05 -9.50
C PRO A 48 -2.98 13.35 -8.25
N VAL A 49 -2.02 12.48 -7.95
CA VAL A 49 -1.06 12.66 -6.87
C VAL A 49 0.35 12.45 -7.40
N LYS A 50 1.32 13.12 -6.79
CA LYS A 50 2.73 12.94 -7.13
C LYS A 50 3.35 11.86 -6.25
N LYS A 51 4.56 11.44 -6.62
CA LYS A 51 5.35 10.52 -5.80
C LYS A 51 5.83 11.26 -4.53
N MET A 52 6.01 10.53 -3.44
CA MET A 52 6.62 11.08 -2.22
C MET A 52 7.98 11.73 -2.51
N SER A 53 8.76 11.17 -3.44
CA SER A 53 10.06 11.72 -3.86
C SER A 53 9.98 13.10 -4.50
N GLU A 54 8.78 13.61 -4.78
CA GLU A 54 8.54 14.95 -5.32
C GLU A 54 7.98 15.92 -4.26
N SER A 55 7.80 15.47 -3.01
CA SER A 55 7.40 16.33 -1.88
C SER A 55 8.58 17.18 -1.41
N ASN A 56 8.34 18.49 -1.23
CA ASN A 56 9.33 19.40 -0.65
C ASN A 56 9.70 18.99 0.78
N LEU A 57 8.71 18.60 1.59
CA LEU A 57 8.91 18.11 2.95
C LEU A 57 9.80 16.87 2.96
N PHE A 58 9.60 15.93 2.02
CA PHE A 58 10.48 14.77 1.89
C PHE A 58 11.91 15.17 1.51
N LEU A 59 12.07 16.01 0.49
CA LEU A 59 13.38 16.35 -0.08
C LEU A 59 14.23 17.24 0.84
N ASN A 60 13.60 18.15 1.59
CA ASN A 60 14.30 19.14 2.39
C ASN A 60 14.58 18.67 3.82
N ASP A 61 13.68 17.85 4.38
CA ASP A 61 13.69 17.59 5.82
C ASP A 61 14.08 16.15 6.20
N PHE A 62 14.12 15.24 5.23
CA PHE A 62 14.58 13.86 5.46
C PHE A 62 15.98 13.62 4.88
N LYS A 63 16.84 13.00 5.69
CA LYS A 63 18.15 12.52 5.26
C LYS A 63 18.06 11.04 4.88
N PRO A 64 18.37 10.65 3.64
CA PRO A 64 18.30 9.25 3.24
C PRO A 64 19.42 8.45 3.90
N PHE A 65 19.10 7.24 4.32
CA PHE A 65 20.07 6.21 4.70
C PHE A 65 19.82 4.98 3.83
N LEU A 66 20.79 4.63 2.99
CA LEU A 66 20.64 3.56 2.00
C LEU A 66 21.18 2.25 2.55
N LEU A 67 20.37 1.19 2.51
CA LEU A 67 20.79 -0.16 2.87
C LEU A 67 21.35 -0.86 1.63
N GLU A 68 22.58 -1.37 1.74
CA GLU A 68 23.30 -1.98 0.60
C GLU A 68 23.38 -3.52 0.67
N THR A 69 23.06 -4.12 1.82
CA THR A 69 23.20 -5.56 2.05
C THR A 69 21.88 -6.31 1.83
N TYR A 70 21.92 -7.35 0.98
CA TYR A 70 20.78 -8.22 0.68
C TYR A 70 20.75 -9.43 1.62
N VAL A 71 19.77 -9.45 2.51
CA VAL A 71 19.59 -10.54 3.49
C VAL A 71 18.58 -11.60 3.06
N ARG A 72 17.67 -11.27 2.12
CA ARG A 72 16.57 -12.17 1.77
C ARG A 72 17.02 -13.32 0.85
N GLN A 73 17.87 -13.02 -0.12
CA GLN A 73 18.39 -13.99 -1.09
C GLN A 73 19.83 -14.38 -0.77
N THR A 74 20.22 -14.38 0.51
CA THR A 74 21.60 -14.69 0.91
C THR A 74 22.05 -16.05 0.38
N GLY A 75 23.26 -16.10 -0.18
CA GLY A 75 23.81 -17.30 -0.84
C GLY A 75 23.51 -17.39 -2.34
N ASP A 76 22.52 -16.66 -2.86
CA ASP A 76 22.17 -16.65 -4.30
C ASP A 76 22.56 -15.31 -4.95
N ILE A 77 23.87 -15.11 -5.14
CA ILE A 77 24.45 -13.85 -5.67
C ILE A 77 23.95 -13.56 -7.09
N VAL A 78 23.76 -14.60 -7.91
CA VAL A 78 23.29 -14.46 -9.29
C VAL A 78 21.87 -13.89 -9.30
N PHE A 79 20.99 -14.41 -8.43
CA PHE A 79 19.62 -13.89 -8.33
C PHE A 79 19.56 -12.51 -7.70
N GLN A 80 20.38 -12.20 -6.69
CA GLN A 80 20.49 -10.84 -6.14
C GLN A 80 20.84 -9.82 -7.22
N ARG A 81 21.81 -10.15 -8.08
CA ARG A 81 22.20 -9.30 -9.21
C ARG A 81 21.04 -9.10 -10.19
N ALA A 82 20.36 -10.17 -10.56
CA ALA A 82 19.21 -10.10 -11.47
C ALA A 82 18.06 -9.25 -10.89
N LEU A 83 17.76 -9.38 -9.60
CA LEU A 83 16.75 -8.56 -8.91
C LEU A 83 17.14 -7.08 -8.87
N ASN A 84 18.43 -6.76 -8.70
CA ASN A 84 18.91 -5.37 -8.73
C ASN A 84 18.83 -4.74 -10.11
N ASN A 85 19.19 -5.50 -11.14
CA ASN A 85 18.99 -5.08 -12.53
C ASN A 85 17.51 -4.85 -12.81
N CYS A 86 16.63 -5.73 -12.30
CA CYS A 86 15.17 -5.57 -12.39
C CYS A 86 14.70 -4.28 -11.71
N ARG A 87 15.16 -4.02 -10.48
CA ARG A 87 14.78 -2.85 -9.66
C ARG A 87 15.00 -1.52 -10.38
N ILE A 88 16.08 -1.42 -11.17
CA ILE A 88 16.43 -0.20 -11.92
C ILE A 88 16.05 -0.24 -13.40
N GLY A 89 15.33 -1.29 -13.85
CA GLY A 89 14.91 -1.45 -15.23
C GLY A 89 16.05 -1.73 -16.24
N LYS A 90 17.17 -2.32 -15.79
CA LYS A 90 18.35 -2.65 -16.62
C LYS A 90 18.57 -4.17 -16.74
N LEU A 91 17.50 -4.91 -17.01
CA LEU A 91 17.57 -6.36 -17.19
C LEU A 91 18.46 -6.73 -18.39
N LYS A 92 19.31 -7.74 -18.19
CA LYS A 92 20.10 -8.38 -19.24
C LYS A 92 19.43 -9.67 -19.72
N GLU A 93 19.83 -10.17 -20.88
CA GLU A 93 19.34 -11.46 -21.41
C GLU A 93 19.61 -12.63 -20.46
N GLU A 94 20.75 -12.62 -19.75
CA GLU A 94 21.05 -13.60 -18.70
C GLU A 94 20.06 -13.54 -17.52
N ASP A 95 19.63 -12.33 -17.13
CA ASP A 95 18.67 -12.14 -16.04
C ASP A 95 17.27 -12.65 -16.45
N ILE A 96 16.85 -12.32 -17.68
CA ILE A 96 15.57 -12.79 -18.24
C ILE A 96 15.55 -14.31 -18.34
N SER A 97 16.66 -14.91 -18.80
CA SER A 97 16.80 -16.36 -18.91
C SER A 97 16.72 -17.02 -17.53
N LEU A 98 17.37 -16.44 -16.52
CA LEU A 98 17.27 -16.88 -15.12
C LEU A 98 15.83 -16.83 -14.61
N PHE A 99 15.10 -15.73 -14.86
CA PHE A 99 13.71 -15.62 -14.41
C PHE A 99 12.81 -16.65 -15.09
N LYS A 100 12.97 -16.88 -16.40
CA LYS A 100 12.20 -17.90 -17.15
C LYS A 100 12.40 -19.31 -16.58
N GLN A 101 13.63 -19.67 -16.20
CA GLN A 101 13.92 -20.95 -15.55
C GLN A 101 13.24 -21.10 -14.18
N ARG A 102 12.90 -19.99 -13.53
CA ARG A 102 12.21 -19.95 -12.24
C ARG A 102 10.70 -19.83 -12.36
N VAL A 103 10.16 -19.70 -13.58
CA VAL A 103 8.70 -19.70 -13.78
C VAL A 103 8.19 -21.13 -13.66
N CYS A 104 7.36 -21.36 -12.64
CA CYS A 104 6.75 -22.66 -12.45
C CYS A 104 5.43 -22.76 -13.23
N GLY A 105 5.50 -23.20 -14.50
CA GLY A 105 4.37 -23.62 -15.36
C GLY A 105 3.27 -22.58 -15.61
N GLU A 106 2.77 -22.47 -16.85
CA GLU A 106 1.65 -21.56 -17.15
C GLU A 106 0.33 -22.03 -16.49
N GLY A 107 -0.01 -21.46 -15.33
CA GLY A 107 -1.34 -21.61 -14.72
C GLY A 107 -1.62 -22.95 -14.02
N HIS A 108 -0.67 -23.50 -13.27
CA HIS A 108 -0.86 -24.78 -12.57
C HIS A 108 -1.12 -24.65 -11.06
N SER A 109 -1.80 -25.64 -10.48
CA SER A 109 -1.69 -25.98 -9.05
C SER A 109 -0.23 -26.33 -8.73
N ILE A 110 0.27 -26.03 -7.52
CA ILE A 110 1.66 -26.34 -7.11
C ILE A 110 1.96 -27.81 -7.43
N THR A 111 2.84 -28.08 -8.40
CA THR A 111 3.29 -29.43 -8.77
C THR A 111 4.54 -29.80 -7.96
N GLU A 112 4.87 -31.10 -7.91
CA GLU A 112 6.10 -31.57 -7.27
C GLU A 112 7.36 -30.97 -7.90
N GLU A 113 7.33 -30.63 -9.20
CA GLU A 113 8.39 -29.90 -9.90
C GLU A 113 8.66 -28.50 -9.31
N CYS A 114 7.61 -27.79 -8.87
CA CYS A 114 7.74 -26.52 -8.15
C CYS A 114 8.45 -26.68 -6.81
N THR A 115 8.34 -27.85 -6.19
CA THR A 115 8.97 -28.17 -4.89
C THR A 115 10.37 -28.78 -5.02
N GLN A 116 10.76 -29.25 -6.21
CA GLN A 116 12.04 -29.91 -6.47
C GLN A 116 13.18 -28.92 -6.80
N LEU A 117 12.89 -27.66 -7.11
CA LEU A 117 13.89 -26.60 -7.24
C LEU A 117 14.40 -26.20 -5.85
N SER A 118 15.26 -27.04 -5.30
CA SER A 118 15.83 -26.87 -3.96
C SER A 118 16.58 -25.54 -3.85
N ASN A 119 16.11 -24.69 -2.92
CA ASN A 119 16.73 -23.46 -2.41
C ASN A 119 16.51 -22.16 -3.20
N THR A 120 15.72 -22.15 -4.28
CA THR A 120 15.51 -20.91 -5.07
C THR A 120 14.10 -20.32 -4.94
N THR A 121 13.99 -18.99 -5.10
CA THR A 121 12.68 -18.32 -5.15
C THR A 121 11.97 -18.64 -6.47
N ASN A 122 10.85 -19.35 -6.41
CA ASN A 122 10.01 -19.63 -7.57
C ASN A 122 9.13 -18.43 -7.95
N LEU A 123 9.00 -18.18 -9.25
CA LEU A 123 8.08 -17.19 -9.80
C LEU A 123 6.81 -17.88 -10.26
N CYS A 124 5.75 -17.81 -9.44
CA CYS A 124 4.45 -18.32 -9.84
C CYS A 124 3.86 -17.43 -10.94
N SER A 125 3.61 -17.97 -12.14
CA SER A 125 2.82 -17.28 -13.17
C SER A 125 1.33 -17.31 -12.81
N LEU A 126 0.97 -16.57 -11.77
CA LEU A 126 -0.36 -16.56 -11.16
C LEU A 126 -1.32 -15.58 -11.85
N HIS A 127 -1.18 -15.32 -13.15
CA HIS A 127 -1.85 -14.17 -13.77
C HIS A 127 -3.25 -14.47 -14.36
N LEU A 128 -3.48 -15.63 -14.98
CA LEU A 128 -4.74 -15.89 -15.69
C LEU A 128 -5.82 -16.50 -14.80
N LEU A 129 -5.56 -17.64 -14.16
CA LEU A 129 -6.55 -18.31 -13.30
C LEU A 129 -6.91 -17.50 -12.05
N ARG A 130 -5.95 -16.78 -11.46
CA ARG A 130 -6.21 -15.91 -10.30
C ARG A 130 -7.09 -14.74 -10.69
N LYS A 131 -6.85 -14.10 -11.84
CA LYS A 131 -7.65 -12.98 -12.34
C LYS A 131 -9.08 -13.43 -12.67
N GLN A 132 -9.25 -14.61 -13.28
CA GLN A 132 -10.56 -15.21 -13.53
C GLN A 132 -11.28 -15.59 -12.22
N LYS A 133 -10.57 -16.20 -11.26
CA LYS A 133 -11.12 -16.59 -9.95
C LYS A 133 -11.48 -15.37 -9.09
N ILE A 134 -10.63 -14.35 -9.04
CA ILE A 134 -10.91 -13.06 -8.39
C ILE A 134 -12.07 -12.37 -9.11
N GLY A 135 -12.11 -12.38 -10.44
CA GLY A 135 -13.24 -11.87 -11.21
C GLY A 135 -14.56 -12.56 -10.88
N HIS A 136 -14.56 -13.89 -10.74
CA HIS A 136 -15.72 -14.67 -10.30
C HIS A 136 -16.13 -14.35 -8.86
N ILE A 137 -15.17 -14.26 -7.93
CA ILE A 137 -15.44 -13.89 -6.53
C ILE A 137 -16.01 -12.47 -6.45
N ASN A 138 -15.45 -11.53 -7.19
CA ASN A 138 -15.90 -10.15 -7.22
C ASN A 138 -17.29 -10.04 -7.85
N LYS A 139 -17.57 -10.76 -8.95
CA LYS A 139 -18.92 -10.83 -9.54
C LYS A 139 -19.92 -11.46 -8.59
N LYS A 140 -19.58 -12.56 -7.92
CA LYS A 140 -20.44 -13.20 -6.92
C LYS A 140 -20.75 -12.24 -5.75
N LYS A 141 -19.73 -11.54 -5.23
CA LYS A 141 -19.89 -10.53 -4.18
C LYS A 141 -20.68 -9.29 -4.63
N ALA A 142 -20.55 -8.88 -5.89
CA ALA A 142 -21.34 -7.80 -6.49
C ALA A 142 -22.79 -8.22 -6.76
N ILE A 143 -23.07 -9.50 -6.99
CA ILE A 143 -24.44 -10.02 -7.13
C ILE A 143 -25.08 -10.21 -5.74
N GLU A 144 -24.29 -10.55 -4.72
CA GLU A 144 -24.72 -10.65 -3.32
C GLU A 144 -24.85 -9.28 -2.62
N SER A 145 -24.64 -8.17 -3.33
CA SER A 145 -24.59 -6.81 -2.77
C SER A 145 -25.97 -6.28 -2.37
N ARG A 146 -26.50 -6.78 -1.26
CA ARG A 146 -27.17 -5.85 -0.35
C ARG A 146 -26.07 -4.97 0.26
N PRO A 147 -26.22 -3.63 0.29
CA PRO A 147 -25.29 -2.77 0.98
C PRO A 147 -25.13 -3.28 2.42
N LYS A 148 -23.90 -3.60 2.81
CA LYS A 148 -23.59 -3.93 4.21
C LYS A 148 -23.34 -2.61 4.91
N PHE A 149 -24.34 -2.17 5.67
CA PHE A 149 -24.19 -1.05 6.58
C PHE A 149 -23.34 -1.51 7.76
N PHE A 150 -22.15 -0.93 7.90
CA PHE A 150 -21.31 -1.10 9.08
C PHE A 150 -21.55 0.12 9.97
N ASN A 151 -22.28 -0.07 11.06
CA ASN A 151 -22.39 0.95 12.10
C ASN A 151 -21.12 0.85 12.95
N SER A 152 -20.37 1.94 13.13
CA SER A 152 -19.33 1.95 14.15
C SER A 152 -20.03 1.91 15.52
N LEU A 153 -19.68 0.91 16.32
CA LEU A 153 -20.13 0.80 17.71
C LEU A 153 -19.01 1.31 18.59
N ASP A 154 -18.58 2.54 18.35
CA ASP A 154 -17.56 3.14 19.19
C ASP A 154 -18.17 3.41 20.56
N VAL A 155 -17.54 2.84 21.58
CA VAL A 155 -17.91 3.01 22.97
C VAL A 155 -16.82 3.80 23.68
N ASP A 156 -17.20 4.69 24.59
CA ASP A 156 -16.24 5.36 25.47
C ASP A 156 -15.55 4.35 26.41
N SER A 157 -14.59 4.82 27.20
CA SER A 157 -13.86 4.01 28.19
C SER A 157 -14.74 3.40 29.29
N ILE A 158 -16.03 3.76 29.35
CA ILE A 158 -17.02 3.33 30.33
C ILE A 158 -18.11 2.44 29.67
N GLY A 159 -18.07 2.28 28.34
CA GLY A 159 -18.99 1.43 27.58
C GLY A 159 -20.21 2.15 27.00
N HIS A 160 -20.30 3.48 27.07
CA HIS A 160 -21.39 4.22 26.44
C HIS A 160 -21.13 4.41 24.95
N ARG A 161 -22.17 4.20 24.13
CA ARG A 161 -22.08 4.41 22.68
C ARG A 161 -21.87 5.88 22.37
N LEU A 162 -20.80 6.19 21.63
CA LEU A 162 -20.49 7.54 21.15
C LEU A 162 -21.57 8.09 20.20
N SER A 163 -22.40 7.23 19.59
CA SER A 163 -23.55 7.63 18.76
C SER A 163 -24.61 8.45 19.49
N ASN A 164 -24.62 8.43 20.84
CA ASN A 164 -25.57 9.17 21.66
C ASN A 164 -25.02 10.52 22.14
N PHE A 165 -23.76 10.83 21.83
CA PHE A 165 -23.19 12.17 22.05
C PHE A 165 -23.61 13.09 20.90
N TYR A 166 -24.84 13.58 21.00
CA TYR A 166 -25.28 14.89 20.54
C TYR A 166 -24.83 15.35 19.14
N SER A 167 -25.82 15.23 18.26
CA SER A 167 -26.17 16.11 17.14
C SER A 167 -26.14 17.64 17.39
N ASP A 168 -25.52 18.13 18.47
CA ASP A 168 -25.59 19.54 18.83
C ASP A 168 -24.22 20.21 18.63
N LEU A 169 -24.04 20.69 17.40
CA LEU A 169 -23.29 21.89 17.01
C LEU A 169 -21.83 21.99 17.50
N ILE A 170 -20.89 21.61 16.62
CA ILE A 170 -19.54 22.18 16.60
C ILE A 170 -19.62 23.49 15.79
N ASP A 171 -19.30 24.63 16.40
CA ASP A 171 -19.22 25.96 15.77
C ASP A 171 -20.51 26.56 15.16
N LYS A 172 -21.69 26.23 15.71
CA LYS A 172 -23.00 26.69 15.20
C LYS A 172 -23.30 26.30 13.74
N ILE A 173 -22.53 25.38 13.17
CA ILE A 173 -22.78 24.78 11.86
C ILE A 173 -23.22 23.33 12.12
N PRO A 174 -24.30 22.85 11.50
CA PRO A 174 -24.68 21.44 11.61
C PRO A 174 -23.60 20.58 10.94
N GLY A 175 -22.66 20.08 11.74
CA GLY A 175 -21.71 19.06 11.35
C GLY A 175 -22.22 17.72 11.88
N SER A 176 -22.88 16.92 11.04
CA SER A 176 -23.06 15.51 11.37
C SER A 176 -21.74 14.79 11.11
N LEU A 177 -21.25 14.06 12.11
CA LEU A 177 -20.28 12.98 11.91
C LEU A 177 -20.99 11.71 11.42
N GLU A 178 -22.05 11.86 10.62
CA GLU A 178 -22.61 10.78 9.82
C GLU A 178 -21.89 10.77 8.47
N ARG A 179 -20.62 10.36 8.44
CA ARG A 179 -20.10 9.81 7.19
C ARG A 179 -20.61 8.39 7.08
N MET A 180 -21.85 8.24 6.63
CA MET A 180 -22.24 7.02 5.93
C MET A 180 -21.29 6.90 4.73
N LEU A 181 -20.31 6.02 4.85
CA LEU A 181 -19.42 5.68 3.75
C LEU A 181 -20.19 4.75 2.81
N GLU A 182 -20.94 5.36 1.89
CA GLU A 182 -21.51 4.64 0.76
C GLU A 182 -20.39 4.32 -0.23
N ILE A 183 -19.88 3.10 -0.16
CA ILE A 183 -18.90 2.59 -1.11
C ILE A 183 -19.66 1.96 -2.27
N TYR A 184 -19.84 2.74 -3.34
CA TYR A 184 -20.29 2.21 -4.62
C TYR A 184 -19.15 1.41 -5.26
N PRO A 185 -19.42 0.25 -5.87
CA PRO A 185 -18.44 -0.38 -6.74
C PRO A 185 -18.18 0.54 -7.94
N ASP A 186 -16.90 0.76 -8.29
CA ASP A 186 -16.52 1.44 -9.52
C ASP A 186 -17.25 0.77 -10.70
N ASN A 187 -18.13 1.50 -11.37
CA ASN A 187 -18.76 1.03 -12.59
C ASN A 187 -17.73 1.02 -13.74
N PRO A 188 -17.87 0.09 -14.70
CA PRO A 188 -16.89 -0.15 -15.77
C PRO A 188 -16.66 1.04 -16.70
#